data_AF-A0A518J155-F1
#
_entry.id   AF-A0A518J155-F1
#
_cell.length_a   1.000
_cell.length_b   1.000
_cell.length_c   1.000
_cell.angle_alpha   90.00
_cell.angle_beta   90.00
_cell.angle_gamma   90.00
#
_symmetry.space_group_name_H-M   'P 1'
#
loop_
_entity.id
_entity.type
_entity.pdbx_description
1 polymer ?
#
loop_
_entity_poly.entity_id
_entity_poly.type
_entity_poly.pdbx_seq_one_letter_code
_entity_poly.pdbx_strand_id
1 'polypeptide(L)'
;MNSSQTPPVLVDVRSDAERVVSRIPGAITQQEFEASSDDKFAGRRVVTYCTVGGRSYWYARKLAARGIEAANYRDSILGWCRASLPLESPDGQATNAVHPYWRIFHVPDRYDVKT
;
A
#
# COMPACT_ATOMS: atom_id res chain seq x y z
N MET A 1 -3.51 -25.12 -15.31
CA MET A 1 -3.42 -23.90 -16.16
C MET A 1 -2.93 -22.78 -15.26
N ASN A 2 -1.61 -22.63 -15.10
CA ASN A 2 -1.05 -21.55 -14.29
C ASN A 2 -0.96 -20.32 -15.19
N SER A 3 -1.98 -19.48 -15.14
CA SER A 3 -1.90 -18.13 -15.69
C SER A 3 -0.67 -17.48 -15.06
N SER A 4 0.34 -17.17 -15.87
CA SER A 4 1.49 -16.35 -15.49
C SER A 4 0.96 -14.94 -15.16
N GLN A 5 0.43 -14.77 -13.95
CA GLN A 5 -0.14 -13.52 -13.46
C GLN A 5 1.02 -12.56 -13.22
N THR A 6 1.16 -11.55 -14.06
CA THR A 6 2.06 -10.43 -13.80
C THR A 6 1.70 -9.84 -12.43
N PRO A 7 2.67 -9.66 -11.51
CA PRO A 7 2.37 -9.19 -10.16
C PRO A 7 1.70 -7.81 -10.22
N PRO A 8 0.69 -7.54 -9.37
CA PRO A 8 0.00 -6.27 -9.36
C PRO A 8 0.96 -5.12 -9.02
N VAL A 9 0.58 -3.90 -9.39
CA VAL A 9 1.25 -2.69 -8.92
C VAL A 9 0.66 -2.32 -7.56
N LEU A 10 1.43 -2.44 -6.50
CA LEU A 10 1.00 -2.05 -5.16
C LEU A 10 1.30 -0.55 -4.94
N VAL A 11 0.26 0.23 -4.64
CA VAL A 11 0.35 1.68 -4.49
C VAL A 11 0.01 2.10 -3.06
N ASP A 12 0.98 2.73 -2.40
CA ASP A 12 0.84 3.31 -1.07
C ASP A 12 0.32 4.75 -1.16
N VAL A 13 -0.93 4.94 -0.74
CA VAL A 13 -1.60 6.26 -0.74
C VAL A 13 -1.57 6.93 0.65
N ARG A 14 -0.74 6.46 1.57
CA ARG A 14 -0.55 7.10 2.89
C ARG A 14 0.14 8.46 2.75
N SER A 15 0.31 9.19 3.85
CA SER A 15 1.11 10.42 3.83
C SER A 15 2.61 10.11 3.79
N ASP A 16 3.44 11.14 3.55
CA ASP A 16 4.90 10.99 3.68
C ASP A 16 5.27 10.56 5.11
N ALA A 17 4.73 11.22 6.13
CA ALA A 17 4.98 10.89 7.55
C ALA A 17 4.71 9.41 7.89
N GLU A 18 3.71 8.79 7.26
CA GLU A 18 3.44 7.36 7.44
C GLU A 18 4.44 6.48 6.67
N ARG A 19 4.88 6.91 5.49
CA ARG A 19 5.80 6.17 4.62
C ARG A 19 7.26 6.22 5.08
N VAL A 20 7.71 7.32 5.69
CA VAL A 20 9.06 7.40 6.29
C VAL A 20 9.23 6.38 7.42
N VAL A 21 8.15 5.93 8.06
CA VAL A 21 8.22 4.89 9.10
C VAL A 21 8.39 3.50 8.49
N SER A 22 7.50 3.12 7.58
CA SER A 22 7.55 1.82 6.92
C SER A 22 6.61 1.74 5.73
N ARG A 23 6.76 0.70 4.90
CA ARG A 23 5.90 0.35 3.75
C ARG A 23 5.75 -1.16 3.60
N ILE A 24 4.75 -1.58 2.82
CA ILE A 24 4.68 -2.94 2.31
C ILE A 24 5.77 -3.13 1.24
N PRO A 25 6.56 -4.23 1.29
CA PRO A 25 7.59 -4.54 0.30
C PRO A 25 7.12 -4.39 -1.15
N GLY A 26 7.92 -3.71 -1.97
CA GLY A 26 7.63 -3.50 -3.40
C GLY A 26 6.52 -2.49 -3.71
N ALA A 27 5.96 -1.82 -2.71
CA ALA A 27 5.01 -0.73 -2.93
C ALA A 27 5.71 0.51 -3.49
N ILE A 28 5.06 1.17 -4.46
CA ILE A 28 5.39 2.52 -4.90
C ILE A 28 4.43 3.53 -4.28
N THR A 29 4.83 4.78 -4.20
CA THR A 29 3.98 5.88 -3.75
C THR A 29 2.91 6.23 -4.79
N GLN A 30 1.83 6.86 -4.33
CA GLN A 30 0.85 7.47 -5.22
C GLN A 30 1.50 8.44 -6.23
N GLN A 31 2.46 9.26 -5.79
CA GLN A 31 3.14 10.24 -6.64
C GLN A 31 3.95 9.55 -7.74
N GLU A 32 4.72 8.51 -7.41
CA GLU A 32 5.48 7.73 -8.41
C GLU A 32 4.55 7.03 -9.41
N PHE A 33 3.39 6.54 -8.95
CA PHE A 33 2.39 5.96 -9.83
C PHE A 33 1.81 7.01 -10.80
N GLU A 34 1.43 8.18 -10.30
CA GLU A 34 0.85 9.27 -11.11
C GLU A 34 1.87 9.94 -12.05
N ALA A 35 3.15 9.94 -11.69
CA ALA A 35 4.24 10.44 -12.54
C ALA A 35 4.70 9.43 -13.59
N SER A 36 4.29 8.17 -13.49
CA SER A 36 4.64 7.13 -14.47
C SER A 36 3.74 7.23 -15.71
N SER A 37 4.28 6.87 -16.88
CA SER A 37 3.45 6.70 -18.07
C SER A 37 2.54 5.48 -17.94
N ASP A 38 1.35 5.54 -18.55
CA ASP A 38 0.38 4.44 -18.55
C ASP A 38 0.99 3.13 -19.09
N ASP A 39 1.95 3.23 -20.02
CA ASP A 39 2.68 2.09 -20.60
C ASP A 39 3.52 1.31 -19.58
N LYS A 40 4.07 1.96 -18.56
CA LYS A 40 4.95 1.32 -17.55
C LYS A 40 4.25 0.21 -16.77
N PHE A 41 2.93 0.33 -16.62
CA PHE A 41 2.09 -0.58 -15.86
C PHE A 41 1.00 -1.25 -16.72
N ALA A 42 1.12 -1.14 -18.04
CA ALA A 42 0.16 -1.73 -18.97
C ALA A 42 -0.03 -3.23 -18.70
N GLY A 43 -1.29 -3.66 -18.66
CA GLY A 43 -1.67 -5.05 -18.40
C GLY A 43 -1.49 -5.51 -16.94
N ARG A 44 -1.15 -4.62 -16.00
CA ARG A 44 -1.04 -4.94 -14.57
C ARG A 44 -2.20 -4.34 -13.80
N ARG A 45 -2.83 -5.16 -12.96
CA ARG A 45 -3.82 -4.68 -11.98
C ARG A 45 -3.15 -3.78 -10.95
N VAL A 46 -3.78 -2.66 -10.63
CA VAL A 46 -3.36 -1.75 -9.57
C VAL A 46 -4.04 -2.14 -8.26
N VAL A 47 -3.28 -2.26 -7.18
CA VAL A 47 -3.79 -2.51 -5.84
C VAL A 47 -3.37 -1.35 -4.95
N THR A 48 -4.32 -0.63 -4.37
CA THR A 48 -4.05 0.54 -3.54
C THR A 48 -4.23 0.19 -2.07
N TYR A 49 -3.39 0.73 -1.19
CA TYR A 49 -3.54 0.53 0.26
C TYR A 49 -3.22 1.80 1.03
N CYS A 50 -3.81 1.92 2.22
CA CYS A 50 -3.48 2.97 3.17
C CYS A 50 -3.22 2.40 4.57
N THR A 51 -3.81 2.96 5.62
CA THR A 51 -3.77 2.39 6.97
C THR A 51 -4.77 1.26 7.13
N VAL A 52 -6.04 1.53 6.77
CA VAL A 52 -7.22 0.67 7.04
C VAL A 52 -8.20 0.59 5.86
N GLY A 53 -7.75 0.93 4.64
CA GLY A 53 -8.57 0.79 3.43
C GLY A 53 -9.46 1.97 3.06
N GLY A 54 -9.56 3.02 3.89
CA GLY A 54 -10.44 4.17 3.64
C GLY A 54 -9.95 5.08 2.49
N ARG A 55 -8.75 5.66 2.63
CA ARG A 55 -8.14 6.53 1.60
C ARG A 55 -7.90 5.80 0.28
N SER A 56 -7.41 4.55 0.36
CA SER A 56 -7.15 3.71 -0.80
C SER A 56 -8.40 3.29 -1.55
N TYR A 57 -9.54 3.13 -0.88
CA TYR A 57 -10.83 2.93 -1.53
C TYR A 57 -11.18 4.08 -2.48
N TRP A 58 -11.08 5.32 -2.00
CA TRP A 58 -11.36 6.50 -2.83
C TRP A 58 -10.40 6.60 -4.01
N TYR A 59 -9.13 6.31 -3.78
CA TYR A 59 -8.14 6.33 -4.86
C TYR A 59 -8.40 5.24 -5.92
N ALA A 60 -8.68 4.01 -5.51
CA ALA A 60 -9.04 2.92 -6.43
C ALA A 60 -10.28 3.27 -7.27
N ARG A 61 -11.29 3.91 -6.66
CA ARG A 61 -12.46 4.40 -7.41
C ARG A 61 -12.11 5.47 -8.45
N LYS A 62 -11.22 6.41 -8.10
CA LYS A 62 -10.74 7.44 -9.03
C LYS A 62 -10.01 6.82 -10.22
N LEU A 63 -9.19 5.79 -9.98
CA LEU A 63 -8.50 5.05 -11.04
C LEU A 63 -9.48 4.26 -11.92
N ALA A 64 -10.44 3.55 -11.32
CA ALA A 64 -11.47 2.82 -12.06
C ALA A 64 -12.31 3.75 -12.96
N ALA A 65 -12.65 4.96 -12.48
CA ALA A 65 -13.36 5.97 -13.28
C ALA A 65 -12.54 6.48 -14.49
N ARG A 66 -11.22 6.29 -14.49
CA ARG A 66 -10.32 6.58 -15.61
C ARG A 66 -10.08 5.36 -16.52
N GLY A 67 -10.76 4.24 -16.26
CA GLY A 67 -10.58 2.99 -17.02
C GLY A 67 -9.39 2.13 -16.58
N ILE A 68 -8.72 2.47 -15.46
CA ILE A 68 -7.61 1.69 -14.92
C ILE A 68 -8.17 0.55 -14.05
N GLU A 69 -7.71 -0.68 -14.28
CA GLU A 69 -8.08 -1.84 -13.46
C GLU A 69 -7.46 -1.71 -12.06
N ALA A 70 -8.21 -1.13 -11.12
CA ALA A 70 -7.75 -0.85 -9.77
C ALA A 70 -8.61 -1.52 -8.69
N ALA A 71 -7.98 -1.96 -7.61
CA ALA A 71 -8.63 -2.55 -6.45
C ALA A 71 -8.08 -2.00 -5.14
N ASN A 72 -8.95 -1.89 -4.14
CA ASN A 72 -8.57 -1.51 -2.80
C ASN A 72 -8.13 -2.74 -1.99
N TYR A 73 -6.95 -2.70 -1.39
CA TYR A 73 -6.60 -3.62 -0.32
C TYR A 73 -7.30 -3.18 0.97
N ARG A 74 -8.50 -3.74 1.20
CA ARG A 74 -9.45 -3.32 2.23
C ARG A 74 -8.85 -3.26 3.64
N ASP A 75 -8.05 -4.25 4.04
CA ASP A 75 -7.42 -4.23 5.37
C ASP A 75 -6.12 -3.43 5.44
N SER A 76 -5.52 -3.15 4.27
CA SER A 76 -4.38 -2.25 4.12
C SER A 76 -3.18 -2.65 5.01
N ILE A 77 -2.29 -1.72 5.35
CA ILE A 77 -1.07 -2.06 6.10
C ILE A 77 -1.36 -2.67 7.47
N LEU A 78 -2.46 -2.32 8.14
CA LEU A 78 -2.81 -2.97 9.41
C LEU A 78 -3.29 -4.41 9.21
N GLY A 79 -3.96 -4.71 8.10
CA GLY A 79 -4.23 -6.09 7.66
C GLY A 79 -2.97 -6.88 7.42
N TRP A 80 -2.01 -6.27 6.72
CA TRP A 80 -0.70 -6.83 6.45
C TRP A 80 0.04 -7.16 7.76
N CYS A 81 0.00 -6.25 8.73
CA CYS A 81 0.55 -6.46 10.06
C CYS A 81 -0.16 -7.60 10.81
N ARG A 82 -1.49 -7.68 10.76
CA ARG A 82 -2.27 -8.79 11.36
C ARG A 82 -1.91 -10.14 10.75
N ALA A 83 -1.68 -10.18 9.44
CA ALA A 83 -1.20 -11.35 8.72
C ALA A 83 0.28 -11.68 8.99
N SER A 84 0.93 -10.90 9.85
CA SER A 84 2.30 -11.09 10.27
C SER A 84 3.36 -10.98 9.15
N LEU A 85 3.02 -10.27 8.07
CA LEU A 85 3.86 -10.12 6.89
C LEU A 85 4.94 -9.03 7.07
N PRO A 86 6.07 -9.09 6.33
CA PRO A 86 7.22 -8.21 6.51
C PRO A 86 6.91 -6.76 6.11
N LEU A 87 7.47 -5.80 6.85
CA LEU A 87 7.52 -4.39 6.46
C LEU A 87 8.94 -3.98 6.13
N GLU A 88 9.06 -2.96 5.28
CA GLU A 88 10.34 -2.32 4.95
C GLU A 88 10.36 -0.89 5.44
N SER A 89 11.48 -0.44 6.00
CA SER A 89 11.80 0.98 6.15
C SER A 89 12.13 1.61 4.78
N PRO A 90 12.22 2.95 4.69
CA PRO A 90 12.51 3.63 3.41
C PRO A 90 13.81 3.19 2.73
N ASP A 91 14.81 2.78 3.51
CA ASP A 91 16.11 2.24 3.07
C ASP A 91 16.06 0.74 2.69
N GLY A 92 14.87 0.11 2.75
CA GLY A 92 14.65 -1.28 2.35
C GLY A 92 15.02 -2.31 3.42
N GLN A 93 15.30 -1.91 4.66
CA GLN A 93 15.56 -2.84 5.76
C GLN A 93 14.26 -3.38 6.36
N ALA A 94 14.29 -4.61 6.85
CA ALA A 94 13.15 -5.19 7.58
C ALA A 94 12.90 -4.40 8.87
N THR A 95 11.62 -4.08 9.14
CA THR A 95 11.23 -3.30 10.33
C THR A 95 9.94 -3.80 10.94
N ASN A 96 9.77 -3.56 12.24
CA ASN A 96 8.49 -3.72 12.95
C ASN A 96 7.85 -2.35 13.26
N ALA A 97 8.41 -1.24 12.78
CA ALA A 97 7.83 0.08 12.97
C ALA A 97 6.60 0.28 12.07
N VAL A 98 5.53 0.86 12.61
CA VAL A 98 4.33 1.19 11.83
C VAL A 98 3.70 2.47 12.33
N HIS A 99 3.29 3.32 11.40
CA HIS A 99 2.53 4.53 11.70
C HIS A 99 1.05 4.30 11.39
N PRO A 100 0.19 4.15 12.41
CA PRO A 100 -1.25 4.20 12.18
C PRO A 100 -1.64 5.66 11.95
N TYR A 101 -2.36 5.98 10.87
CA TYR A 101 -2.81 7.34 10.55
C TYR A 101 -3.42 8.05 11.76
N TRP A 102 -4.26 7.36 12.53
CA TRP A 102 -4.72 7.78 13.85
C TRP A 102 -4.42 6.73 14.90
N ARG A 103 -4.08 7.19 16.11
CA ARG A 103 -3.73 6.34 17.26
C ARG A 103 -4.88 5.47 17.80
N ILE A 104 -6.11 5.74 17.35
CA ILE A 104 -7.30 4.93 17.65
C ILE A 104 -7.23 3.55 16.98
N PHE A 105 -6.50 3.41 15.87
CA PHE A 105 -6.41 2.12 15.20
C PHE A 105 -5.56 1.13 16.00
N HIS A 106 -6.11 -0.06 16.24
CA HIS A 106 -5.38 -1.15 16.88
C HIS A 106 -4.25 -1.65 15.96
N VAL A 107 -3.04 -1.62 16.48
CA VAL A 107 -1.84 -2.18 15.90
C VAL A 107 -1.46 -3.42 16.72
N PRO A 108 -1.14 -4.58 16.11
CA PRO A 108 -0.72 -5.75 16.87
C PRO A 108 0.51 -5.47 17.76
N ASP A 109 0.52 -5.99 18.98
CA ASP A 109 1.50 -5.67 20.04
C ASP A 109 2.98 -5.86 19.63
N ARG A 110 3.25 -6.72 18.65
CA ARG A 110 4.62 -6.99 18.16
C ARG A 110 5.23 -5.86 17.33
N TYR A 111 4.44 -4.83 16.98
CA TYR A 111 4.88 -3.72 16.15
C TYR A 111 5.13 -2.45 16.97
N ASP A 112 6.17 -1.71 16.62
CA ASP A 112 6.53 -0.44 17.24
C ASP A 112 5.69 0.69 16.61
N VAL A 113 4.72 1.20 17.35
CA VAL A 113 3.89 2.32 16.90
C VAL A 113 4.72 3.61 16.86
N LYS A 114 4.79 4.24 15.68
CA LYS A 114 5.39 5.57 15.48
C LYS A 114 4.31 6.61 15.17
N THR A 115 4.62 7.88 15.48
CA THR A 115 3.74 9.05 15.31
C THR A 115 4.48 10.17 14.59
#